data_AF-A0A7D5C4V2-F1
#
_entry.id   AF-A0A7D5C4V2-F1
#
_cell.length_a   1.000
_cell.length_b   1.000
_cell.length_c   1.000
_cell.angle_alpha   90.00
_cell.angle_beta   90.00
_cell.angle_gamma   90.00
#
_symmetry.space_group_name_H-M   'P 1'
#
loop_
_entity.id
_entity.type
_entity.pdbx_description
1 polymer ?
#
loop_
_entity_poly.entity_id
_entity_poly.type
_entity_poly.pdbx_seq_one_letter_code
_entity_poly.pdbx_strand_id
1 'polypeptide(L)'
;MIRALLAVALAAALLAASFPAVESAAADRTAAGLDRDVGRLERAGASLLAADDPGARRVVTVSIPAGSLVAVGVDTFAVGCEPACAVRYTLQNDATRTRRLTLPLALPDGTVRFGTPGEHRLTLGLVDGDDGRAVTVRLTT
;
A
#
# COMPACT_ATOMS: atom_id res chain seq x y z
N MET A 1 16.27 -41.81 23.61
CA MET A 1 15.27 -40.75 23.84
C MET A 1 15.90 -39.36 23.98
N ILE A 2 16.94 -39.18 24.81
CA ILE A 2 17.65 -37.88 24.97
C ILE A 2 18.16 -37.29 23.65
N ARG A 3 18.74 -38.11 22.74
CA ARG A 3 19.16 -37.64 21.41
C ARG A 3 18.03 -37.04 20.57
N ALA A 4 16.84 -37.62 20.61
CA ALA A 4 15.68 -37.12 19.88
C ALA A 4 15.19 -35.80 20.49
N LEU A 5 15.15 -35.70 21.82
CA LEU A 5 14.80 -34.47 22.52
C LEU A 5 15.80 -33.34 22.23
N LEU A 6 17.10 -33.63 22.22
CA LEU A 6 18.13 -32.67 21.85
C LEU A 6 17.99 -32.20 20.41
N ALA A 7 17.70 -33.10 19.46
CA ALA A 7 17.48 -32.73 18.08
C ALA A 7 16.26 -31.82 17.90
N VAL A 8 15.15 -32.13 18.58
CA VAL A 8 13.93 -31.30 18.55
C VAL A 8 14.18 -29.93 19.20
N ALA A 9 14.86 -29.89 20.35
CA ALA A 9 15.19 -28.63 21.02
C ALA A 9 16.12 -27.75 20.17
N LEU A 10 17.14 -28.35 19.54
CA LEU A 10 18.04 -27.63 18.63
C LEU A 10 17.31 -27.11 17.39
N ALA A 11 16.42 -27.92 16.80
CA ALA A 11 15.61 -27.50 15.67
C ALA A 11 14.67 -26.34 16.04
N ALA A 12 14.03 -26.40 17.21
CA ALA A 12 13.19 -25.32 17.72
C ALA A 12 13.99 -24.03 17.98
N ALA A 13 15.19 -24.15 18.55
CA ALA A 13 16.07 -23.01 18.78
C ALA A 13 16.52 -22.34 17.48
N LEU A 14 16.90 -23.14 16.48
CA LEU A 14 17.25 -22.64 15.14
C LEU A 14 16.07 -21.97 14.45
N LEU A 15 14.88 -22.56 14.56
CA LEU A 15 13.66 -22.02 13.96
C LEU A 15 13.30 -20.68 14.61
N ALA A 16 13.31 -20.62 15.94
CA ALA A 16 13.07 -19.39 16.70
C ALA A 16 14.07 -18.28 16.37
N ALA A 17 15.35 -18.62 16.15
CA ALA A 17 16.36 -17.65 15.73
C ALA A 17 16.15 -17.13 14.29
N SER A 18 15.60 -17.96 13.40
CA SER A 18 15.37 -17.60 11.99
C SER A 18 14.06 -16.84 11.73
N PHE A 19 13.07 -16.99 12.60
CA PHE A 19 11.72 -16.46 12.41
C PHE A 19 11.67 -14.94 12.18
N PRO A 20 12.39 -14.09 12.96
CA PRO A 20 12.38 -12.63 12.74
C PRO A 20 12.88 -12.21 11.35
N ALA A 21 13.84 -12.96 10.79
CA ALA A 21 14.38 -12.66 9.46
C ALA A 21 13.36 -12.98 8.36
N VAL A 22 12.58 -14.06 8.51
CA VAL A 22 11.51 -14.43 7.57
C VAL A 22 10.39 -13.40 7.61
N GLU A 23 10.00 -12.96 8.81
CA GLU A 23 8.97 -11.94 8.99
C GLU A 23 9.38 -10.61 8.36
N SER A 24 10.62 -10.16 8.56
CA SER A 24 11.16 -8.96 7.91
C SER A 24 11.11 -9.08 6.39
N ALA A 25 11.54 -10.22 5.84
CA ALA A 25 11.54 -10.43 4.39
C ALA A 25 10.13 -10.43 3.80
N ALA A 26 9.14 -10.98 4.52
CA ALA A 26 7.74 -10.96 4.12
C ALA A 26 7.14 -9.54 4.17
N ALA A 27 7.52 -8.73 5.17
CA ALA A 27 7.14 -7.33 5.28
C ALA A 27 7.74 -6.50 4.14
N ASP A 28 9.03 -6.67 3.84
CA ASP A 28 9.72 -5.97 2.76
C ASP A 28 9.14 -6.31 1.38
N ARG A 29 8.79 -7.59 1.16
CA ARG A 29 8.12 -8.02 -0.08
C ARG A 29 6.77 -7.32 -0.26
N THR A 30 6.01 -7.20 0.83
CA THR A 30 4.71 -6.52 0.84
C THR A 30 4.86 -5.03 0.57
N ALA A 31 5.80 -4.38 1.26
CA ALA A 31 6.13 -2.97 1.06
C ALA A 31 6.54 -2.70 -0.40
N ALA A 32 7.43 -3.52 -0.97
CA ALA A 32 7.84 -3.39 -2.37
C ALA A 32 6.70 -3.60 -3.38
N GLY A 33 5.66 -4.37 -3.02
CA GLY A 33 4.43 -4.51 -3.80
C GLY A 33 3.60 -3.23 -3.77
N LEU A 34 3.32 -2.72 -2.58
CA LEU A 34 2.56 -1.48 -2.39
C LEU A 34 3.27 -0.28 -3.03
N ASP A 35 4.59 -0.18 -2.90
CA ASP A 35 5.38 0.89 -3.52
C ASP A 35 5.24 0.90 -5.05
N ARG A 36 5.19 -0.28 -5.68
CA ARG A 36 4.95 -0.41 -7.12
C ARG A 36 3.55 0.05 -7.52
N ASP A 37 2.54 -0.27 -6.71
CA ASP A 37 1.16 0.15 -6.94
C ASP A 37 0.99 1.66 -6.76
N VAL A 38 1.59 2.25 -5.73
CA VAL A 38 1.62 3.71 -5.57
C VAL A 38 2.35 4.36 -6.74
N GLY A 39 3.48 3.82 -7.20
CA GLY A 39 4.15 4.32 -8.40
C GLY A 39 3.32 4.21 -9.68
N ARG A 40 2.39 3.23 -9.77
CA ARG A 40 1.44 3.11 -10.88
C ARG A 40 0.38 4.20 -10.80
N LEU A 41 -0.13 4.49 -9.60
CA LEU A 41 -1.04 5.60 -9.33
C LEU A 41 -0.41 6.94 -9.76
N GLU A 42 0.85 7.19 -9.38
CA GLU A 42 1.55 8.43 -9.70
C GLU A 42 1.70 8.63 -11.21
N ARG A 43 2.12 7.57 -11.92
CA ARG A 43 2.24 7.60 -13.38
C ARG A 43 0.89 7.78 -14.08
N ALA A 44 -0.17 7.16 -13.56
CA ALA A 44 -1.51 7.32 -14.11
C ALA A 44 -2.04 8.75 -13.92
N GLY A 45 -1.82 9.34 -12.74
CA GLY A 45 -2.15 10.74 -12.46
C GLY A 45 -1.34 11.72 -13.31
N ALA A 46 -0.03 11.52 -13.43
CA ALA A 46 0.81 12.35 -14.30
C ALA A 46 0.40 12.24 -15.78
N SER A 47 0.01 11.05 -16.23
CA SER A 47 -0.51 10.85 -17.59
C SER A 47 -1.85 11.57 -17.81
N LEU A 48 -2.71 11.67 -16.80
CA LEU A 48 -3.95 12.45 -16.89
C LEU A 48 -3.66 13.95 -16.97
N LEU A 49 -2.74 14.44 -16.14
CA LEU A 49 -2.30 15.84 -16.16
C LEU A 49 -1.67 16.22 -17.52
N ALA A 50 -0.87 15.32 -18.09
CA ALA A 50 -0.23 15.54 -19.40
C ALA A 50 -1.20 15.44 -20.58
N ALA A 51 -2.27 14.65 -20.46
CA ALA A 51 -3.27 14.49 -21.52
C ALA A 51 -4.19 15.72 -21.66
N ASP A 52 -4.29 16.54 -20.62
CA ASP A 52 -5.02 17.82 -20.64
C ASP A 52 -6.49 17.68 -21.09
N ASP A 53 -7.14 16.59 -20.67
CA ASP A 53 -8.52 16.28 -21.04
C ASP A 53 -9.44 16.41 -19.81
N PRO A 54 -10.18 17.54 -19.66
CA PRO A 54 -11.04 17.78 -18.51
C PRO A 54 -12.17 16.76 -18.46
N GLY A 55 -12.28 16.03 -17.35
CA GLY A 55 -13.24 14.94 -17.18
C GLY A 55 -12.72 13.54 -17.56
N ALA A 56 -11.46 13.44 -18.01
CA ALA A 56 -10.81 12.15 -18.20
C ALA A 56 -10.73 11.37 -16.88
N ARG A 57 -11.09 10.09 -16.97
CA ARG A 57 -11.09 9.14 -15.83
C ARG A 57 -10.19 7.97 -16.13
N ARG A 58 -9.42 7.54 -15.14
CA ARG A 58 -8.64 6.28 -15.20
C ARG A 58 -8.89 5.44 -13.98
N VAL A 59 -9.07 4.14 -14.19
CA VAL A 59 -9.22 3.19 -13.10
C VAL A 59 -7.85 2.54 -12.85
N VAL A 60 -7.41 2.58 -11.60
CA VAL A 60 -6.19 1.92 -11.11
C VAL A 60 -6.60 0.90 -10.07
N THR A 61 -6.19 -0.35 -10.25
CA THR A 61 -6.37 -1.39 -9.25
C THR A 61 -5.18 -1.40 -8.30
N VAL A 62 -5.46 -1.39 -7.00
CA VAL A 62 -4.51 -1.58 -5.92
C VAL A 62 -4.83 -2.91 -5.24
N SER A 63 -3.82 -3.76 -5.08
CA SER A 63 -4.01 -5.07 -4.44
C SER A 63 -3.54 -5.01 -2.99
N ILE A 64 -4.45 -5.24 -2.05
CA ILE A 64 -4.14 -5.29 -0.62
C ILE A 64 -4.04 -6.77 -0.17
N PRO A 65 -2.84 -7.25 0.19
CA PRO A 65 -2.63 -8.65 0.52
C PRO A 65 -3.25 -9.03 1.89
N ALA A 66 -3.81 -10.24 1.96
CA ALA A 66 -4.50 -10.78 3.15
C ALA A 66 -3.57 -11.37 4.23
N GLY A 67 -2.26 -11.38 4.00
CA GLY A 67 -1.31 -12.13 4.82
C GLY A 67 -1.19 -13.58 4.34
N SER A 68 0.04 -14.09 4.30
CA SER A 68 0.38 -15.47 3.93
C SER A 68 1.73 -15.84 4.53
N LEU A 69 2.16 -17.09 4.36
CA LEU A 69 3.49 -17.54 4.79
C LEU A 69 4.66 -16.74 4.19
N VAL A 70 4.43 -16.02 3.08
CA VAL A 70 5.48 -15.29 2.33
C VAL A 70 5.19 -13.78 2.21
N ALA A 71 4.12 -13.29 2.82
CA ALA A 71 3.73 -11.88 2.77
C ALA A 71 2.98 -11.49 4.05
N VAL A 72 3.36 -10.36 4.65
CA VAL A 72 2.62 -9.81 5.79
C VAL A 72 1.35 -9.14 5.27
N GLY A 73 0.21 -9.32 5.97
CA GLY A 73 -1.03 -8.63 5.60
C GLY A 73 -0.96 -7.13 5.87
N VAL A 74 -1.91 -6.39 5.30
CA VAL A 74 -2.05 -4.95 5.54
C VAL A 74 -3.33 -4.71 6.33
N ASP A 75 -3.20 -4.08 7.50
CA ASP A 75 -4.35 -3.76 8.37
C ASP A 75 -4.98 -2.43 8.03
N THR A 76 -4.16 -1.46 7.62
CA THR A 76 -4.65 -0.16 7.19
C THR A 76 -3.84 0.32 6.01
N PHE A 77 -4.53 0.79 4.98
CA PHE A 77 -3.95 1.61 3.92
C PHE A 77 -4.78 2.90 3.84
N ALA A 78 -4.14 4.05 3.85
CA ALA A 78 -4.78 5.34 3.85
C ALA A 78 -4.07 6.30 2.88
N VAL A 79 -4.84 7.03 2.10
CA VAL A 79 -4.37 8.13 1.24
C VAL A 79 -4.94 9.42 1.79
N GLY A 80 -4.09 10.39 2.11
CA GLY A 80 -4.52 11.70 2.63
C GLY A 80 -3.59 12.82 2.17
N CYS A 81 -4.07 14.06 2.25
CA CYS A 81 -3.34 15.25 1.77
C CYS A 81 -3.14 16.37 2.81
N GLU A 82 -3.26 16.06 4.09
CA GLU A 82 -3.04 17.02 5.19
C GLU A 82 -1.87 16.57 6.07
N PRO A 83 -0.78 17.35 6.23
CA PRO A 83 -0.44 18.62 5.57
C PRO A 83 0.23 18.46 4.19
N ALA A 84 0.53 17.22 3.78
CA ALA A 84 1.11 16.90 2.47
C ALA A 84 0.53 15.58 1.96
N CYS A 85 0.37 15.46 0.64
CA CYS A 85 -0.13 14.24 0.02
C CYS A 85 0.79 13.05 0.29
N ALA A 86 0.24 12.04 0.96
CA ALA A 86 0.97 10.83 1.31
C ALA A 86 0.04 9.62 1.38
N VAL A 87 0.63 8.47 1.05
CA VAL A 87 0.08 7.15 1.34
C VAL A 87 0.69 6.65 2.63
N ARG A 88 -0.14 6.26 3.59
CA ARG A 88 0.28 5.60 4.83
C ARG A 88 -0.30 4.21 4.87
N TYR A 89 0.53 3.22 5.16
CA TYR A 89 0.06 1.86 5.39
C TYR A 89 0.70 1.25 6.63
N THR A 90 -0.09 0.43 7.31
CA THR A 90 0.29 -0.34 8.50
C THR A 90 0.10 -1.81 8.20
N LEU A 91 1.17 -2.57 8.39
CA LEU A 91 1.19 -4.02 8.22
C LEU A 91 0.67 -4.71 9.49
N GLN A 92 0.28 -5.98 9.37
CA GLN A 92 -0.18 -6.82 10.50
C GLN A 92 0.83 -7.02 11.62
N ASN A 93 2.11 -6.73 11.36
CA ASN A 93 3.17 -6.73 12.37
C ASN A 93 3.46 -5.32 12.92
N ASP A 94 2.48 -4.42 12.85
CA ASP A 94 2.52 -3.02 13.30
C ASP A 94 3.53 -2.12 12.56
N ALA A 95 4.27 -2.65 11.58
CA ALA A 95 5.21 -1.87 10.79
C ALA A 95 4.45 -0.83 9.96
N THR A 96 4.70 0.45 10.25
CA THR A 96 4.06 1.57 9.55
C THR A 96 5.03 2.21 8.57
N ARG A 97 4.57 2.47 7.35
CA ARG A 97 5.32 3.17 6.31
C ARG A 97 4.49 4.32 5.75
N THR A 98 5.17 5.41 5.43
CA THR A 98 4.57 6.59 4.82
C THR A 98 5.36 6.94 3.56
N ARG A 99 4.66 7.03 2.43
CA ARG A 99 5.24 7.44 1.14
C ARG A 99 4.58 8.73 0.70
N ARG A 100 5.39 9.79 0.53
CA ARG A 100 4.92 11.06 -0.01
C ARG A 100 4.61 10.91 -1.49
N LEU A 101 3.54 11.57 -1.92
CA LEU A 101 3.11 11.66 -3.30
C LEU A 101 3.57 13.01 -3.85
N THR A 102 4.12 12.99 -5.07
CA THR A 102 4.60 14.23 -5.73
C THR A 102 3.51 14.90 -6.57
N LEU A 103 2.39 14.23 -6.82
CA LEU A 103 1.29 14.80 -7.60
C LEU A 103 0.29 15.61 -6.76
N PRO A 104 -0.33 16.65 -7.33
CA PRO A 104 -1.45 17.34 -6.70
C PRO A 104 -2.67 16.41 -6.67
N LEU A 105 -3.09 16.04 -5.47
CA LEU A 105 -4.24 15.16 -5.24
C LEU A 105 -5.34 15.93 -4.53
N ALA A 106 -6.54 15.82 -5.06
CA ALA A 106 -7.76 16.25 -4.38
C ALA A 106 -8.47 15.02 -3.85
N LEU A 107 -8.83 15.03 -2.56
CA LEU A 107 -9.64 13.98 -1.95
C LEU A 107 -11.01 14.57 -1.62
N PRO A 108 -11.93 14.65 -2.60
CA PRO A 108 -13.22 15.30 -2.41
C PRO A 108 -14.06 14.61 -1.32
N ASP A 109 -13.89 13.30 -1.15
CA ASP A 109 -14.61 12.49 -0.18
C ASP A 109 -13.80 12.29 1.13
N GLY A 110 -12.70 13.03 1.31
CA GLY A 110 -11.78 12.90 2.44
C GLY A 110 -10.79 11.73 2.30
N THR A 111 -10.09 11.41 3.39
CA THR A 111 -9.05 10.36 3.42
C THR A 111 -9.61 9.02 2.95
N VAL A 112 -9.07 8.48 1.86
CA VAL A 112 -9.46 7.16 1.35
C VAL A 112 -8.75 6.10 2.17
N ARG A 113 -9.51 5.27 2.89
CA ARG A 113 -8.99 4.21 3.77
C ARG A 113 -9.49 2.84 3.35
N PHE A 114 -8.60 1.86 3.39
CA PHE A 114 -8.88 0.44 3.23
C PHE A 114 -8.48 -0.29 4.51
N GLY A 115 -9.37 -1.16 5.00
CA GLY A 115 -9.08 -2.07 6.11
C GLY A 115 -9.29 -3.54 5.74
N THR A 116 -9.72 -3.82 4.51
CA THR A 116 -10.00 -5.19 4.05
C THR A 116 -8.98 -5.62 3.00
N PRO A 117 -8.45 -6.84 3.10
CA PRO A 117 -7.67 -7.44 2.01
C PRO A 117 -8.51 -7.63 0.75
N GLY A 118 -7.85 -7.57 -0.41
CA GLY A 118 -8.47 -7.77 -1.71
C GLY A 118 -8.01 -6.75 -2.76
N GLU A 119 -8.59 -6.85 -3.95
CA GLU A 119 -8.42 -5.85 -4.99
C GLU A 119 -9.37 -4.68 -4.73
N HIS A 120 -8.80 -3.47 -4.73
CA HIS A 120 -9.56 -2.24 -4.61
C HIS A 120 -9.36 -1.41 -5.87
N ARG A 121 -10.45 -0.97 -6.47
CA ARG A 121 -10.39 -0.11 -7.65
C ARG A 121 -10.50 1.35 -7.23
N LEU A 122 -9.52 2.12 -7.66
CA LEU A 122 -9.46 3.55 -7.50
C LEU A 122 -9.77 4.21 -8.84
N THR A 123 -10.79 5.05 -8.87
CA THR A 123 -11.05 5.93 -10.01
C THR A 123 -10.33 7.24 -9.79
N LEU A 124 -9.37 7.52 -10.67
CA LEU A 124 -8.71 8.80 -10.82
C LEU A 124 -9.52 9.67 -11.78
N GLY A 125 -9.77 10.91 -11.39
CA GLY A 125 -10.37 11.94 -12.24
C GLY A 125 -9.50 13.17 -12.27
N LEU A 126 -9.62 13.98 -13.32
CA LEU A 126 -8.99 15.29 -13.39
C LEU A 126 -10.02 16.37 -13.03
N VAL A 127 -9.67 17.25 -12.09
CA VAL A 127 -10.46 18.44 -11.75
C VAL A 127 -9.59 19.68 -11.79
N ASP A 128 -10.17 20.79 -12.24
CA ASP A 128 -9.58 22.11 -12.08
C ASP A 128 -9.94 22.63 -10.67
N GLY A 129 -8.94 22.94 -9.86
CA GLY A 129 -9.10 23.57 -8.55
C GLY A 129 -8.44 24.95 -8.50
N ASP A 130 -8.61 25.64 -7.36
CA ASP A 130 -8.11 27.01 -7.19
C ASP A 130 -6.57 27.11 -7.26
N ASP A 131 -5.85 26.06 -6.83
CA ASP A 131 -4.38 25.96 -6.92
C ASP A 131 -3.89 25.33 -8.25
N GLY A 132 -4.78 25.18 -9.22
CA GLY A 132 -4.53 24.52 -10.50
C GLY A 132 -5.14 23.12 -10.57
N ARG A 133 -4.66 22.30 -11.52
CA ARG A 133 -5.21 20.97 -11.78
C ARG A 133 -4.82 19.95 -10.73
N ALA A 134 -5.82 19.25 -10.21
CA ALA A 134 -5.64 18.19 -9.24
C ALA A 134 -6.25 16.88 -9.73
N VAL A 135 -5.65 15.76 -9.30
CA VAL A 135 -6.20 14.43 -9.55
C VAL A 135 -7.11 14.05 -8.40
N THR A 136 -8.41 13.84 -8.66
CA THR A 136 -9.33 13.31 -7.66
C THR A 136 -9.18 11.80 -7.53
N VAL A 137 -9.11 11.30 -6.30
CA VAL A 137 -9.14 9.84 -6.04
C VAL A 137 -10.47 9.48 -5.41
N ARG A 138 -11.16 8.50 -6.00
CA ARG A 138 -12.39 7.92 -5.45
C ARG A 138 -12.30 6.41 -5.40
N LEU A 139 -12.86 5.83 -4.34
CA LEU A 139 -13.05 4.39 -4.26
C LEU A 139 -14.21 3.99 -5.17
N THR A 140 -14.03 2.92 -5.95
CA THR A 140 -15.10 2.31 -6.73
C THR A 140 -15.15 0.84 -6.34
N THR A 141 -16.15 0.49 -5.53
CA THR A 141 -16.44 -0.88 -5.10
C THR A 141 -16.94 -1.74 -6.26
#